data_AF-C9S9X8-F1
#
_entry.id   AF-C9S9X8-F1
#
_cell.length_a   1.000
_cell.length_b   1.000
_cell.length_c   1.000
_cell.angle_alpha   90.00
_cell.angle_beta   90.00
_cell.angle_gamma   90.00
#
_symmetry.space_group_name_H-M   'P 1'
#
loop_
_entity.id
_entity.type
_entity.pdbx_description
1 polymer ?
#
loop_
_entity_poly.entity_id
_entity_poly.type
_entity_poly.pdbx_seq_one_letter_code
_entity_poly.pdbx_strand_id
1 'polypeptide(L)'
;MAMNIRRTTRALGALRPMAARSAVNARQYSTSEPDLKTTLKEAIPAKRELLKKVKAHSNKVIGEVKVENTLGGMRGLKAMVWEGSVLDANEGIRFHGRTIKDCYGHAVLRKPDPRFEALMDYASARPEIAEDPVFQLVKLNSELAPEVLKKHGKTKNPYPNVDSSSGVLFHHYGFHETLYYTATFGVSRGLGPLAQLIWDRALGLPIERPKSINLEGLLKQAESA
;
A
#
# COMPACT_ATOMS: atom_id res chain seq x y z
N MET A 1 69.21 -59.30 -36.67
CA MET A 1 70.01 -58.21 -37.25
C MET A 1 69.33 -56.89 -36.92
N ALA A 2 70.14 -55.85 -36.74
CA ALA A 2 69.83 -54.57 -36.09
C ALA A 2 68.97 -53.60 -36.92
N MET A 3 68.34 -52.64 -36.22
CA MET A 3 68.48 -51.16 -36.33
C MET A 3 67.19 -50.47 -35.79
N ASN A 4 67.26 -49.66 -34.72
CA ASN A 4 67.40 -48.18 -34.68
C ASN A 4 66.25 -47.43 -35.40
N ILE A 5 65.62 -46.32 -34.96
CA ILE A 5 65.84 -45.30 -33.92
C ILE A 5 64.64 -44.29 -33.96
N ARG A 6 64.39 -43.57 -32.85
CA ARG A 6 63.77 -42.22 -32.64
C ARG A 6 62.24 -41.93 -32.75
N ARG A 7 61.75 -41.51 -31.56
CA ARG A 7 60.79 -40.44 -31.17
C ARG A 7 60.05 -39.64 -32.27
N THR A 8 58.74 -39.52 -32.09
CA THR A 8 58.01 -38.24 -32.20
C THR A 8 56.91 -38.13 -31.14
N THR A 9 56.88 -36.99 -30.47
CA THR A 9 55.86 -36.53 -29.51
C THR A 9 54.61 -36.05 -30.24
N ARG A 10 53.40 -36.42 -29.78
CA ARG A 10 52.22 -35.55 -29.91
C ARG A 10 51.12 -35.89 -28.90
N ALA A 11 51.02 -34.98 -27.92
CA ALA A 11 49.82 -34.46 -27.26
C ALA A 11 48.63 -35.42 -27.01
N LEU A 12 48.53 -35.90 -25.78
CA LEU A 12 47.26 -36.24 -25.15
C LEU A 12 46.39 -34.98 -25.05
N GLY A 13 45.36 -34.92 -25.88
CA GLY A 13 44.33 -33.88 -25.84
C GLY A 13 43.58 -33.92 -24.51
N ALA A 14 43.58 -32.79 -23.81
CA ALA A 14 42.87 -32.57 -22.56
C ALA A 14 41.35 -32.51 -22.80
N LEU A 15 40.61 -33.50 -22.29
CA LEU A 15 39.19 -33.33 -21.98
C LEU A 15 39.08 -32.97 -20.50
N ARG A 16 39.04 -31.67 -20.20
CA ARG A 16 38.55 -31.17 -18.91
C ARG A 16 37.02 -31.11 -18.99
N PRO A 17 36.27 -31.64 -18.01
CA PRO A 17 34.89 -31.21 -17.84
C PRO A 17 34.91 -29.72 -17.46
N MET A 18 34.37 -28.85 -18.32
CA MET A 18 33.99 -27.50 -17.89
C MET A 18 32.84 -27.65 -16.91
N ALA A 19 33.16 -27.79 -15.63
CA ALA A 19 32.24 -27.38 -14.58
C ALA A 19 32.15 -25.85 -14.67
N ALA A 20 31.21 -25.37 -15.49
CA ALA A 20 30.74 -24.00 -15.39
C ALA A 20 30.09 -23.87 -14.02
N ARG A 21 30.91 -23.51 -13.01
CA ARG A 21 30.40 -22.96 -11.76
C ARG A 21 29.78 -21.62 -12.15
N SER A 22 28.50 -21.66 -12.50
CA SER A 22 27.64 -20.49 -12.38
C SER A 22 27.68 -20.11 -10.91
N ALA A 23 28.58 -19.20 -10.56
CA ALA A 23 28.50 -18.48 -9.31
C ALA A 23 27.21 -17.67 -9.39
N VAL A 24 26.12 -18.28 -8.91
CA VAL A 24 24.93 -17.54 -8.55
C VAL A 24 25.39 -16.64 -7.42
N ASN A 25 25.77 -15.41 -7.76
CA ASN A 25 25.92 -14.34 -6.80
C ASN A 25 24.53 -14.11 -6.20
N ALA A 26 24.18 -14.93 -5.20
CA ALA A 26 23.10 -14.60 -4.30
C ALA A 26 23.50 -13.28 -3.66
N ARG A 27 22.90 -12.19 -4.13
CA ARG A 27 22.99 -10.89 -3.45
C ARG A 27 22.44 -11.11 -2.05
N GLN A 28 23.34 -11.30 -1.09
CA GLN A 28 22.98 -11.28 0.32
C GLN A 28 22.68 -9.82 0.64
N TYR A 29 21.39 -9.47 0.64
CA TYR A 29 20.93 -8.24 1.28
C TYR A 29 21.10 -8.44 2.79
N SER A 30 22.32 -8.28 3.29
CA SER A 30 22.56 -8.12 4.72
C SER A 30 22.12 -6.71 5.08
N THR A 31 20.88 -6.58 5.56
CA THR A 31 20.45 -5.38 6.26
C THR A 31 20.96 -5.49 7.69
N SER A 32 21.69 -4.48 8.17
CA SER A 32 22.11 -4.29 9.57
C SER A 32 20.95 -4.15 10.58
N GLU A 33 19.74 -4.44 10.14
CA GLU A 33 18.50 -4.27 10.88
C GLU A 33 18.14 -5.56 11.63
N PRO A 34 17.53 -5.45 12.82
CA PRO A 34 17.05 -6.61 13.56
C PRO A 34 16.00 -7.39 12.77
N ASP A 35 15.99 -8.73 12.96
CA ASP A 35 14.97 -9.61 12.38
C ASP A 35 13.56 -9.18 12.80
N LEU A 36 12.59 -9.31 11.89
CA LEU A 36 11.21 -8.86 12.08
C LEU A 36 10.58 -9.42 13.36
N LYS A 37 10.88 -10.68 13.70
CA LYS A 37 10.37 -11.31 14.93
C LYS A 37 10.90 -10.63 16.19
N THR A 38 12.16 -10.22 16.18
CA THR A 38 12.80 -9.51 17.29
C THR A 38 12.20 -8.13 17.43
N THR A 39 12.10 -7.37 16.34
CA THR A 39 11.49 -6.04 16.30
C THR A 39 10.05 -6.04 16.80
N LEU A 40 9.24 -7.02 16.36
CA LEU A 40 7.86 -7.16 16.84
C LEU A 40 7.81 -7.51 18.32
N LYS A 41 8.67 -8.42 18.79
CA LYS A 41 8.72 -8.82 20.20
C LYS A 41 9.02 -7.62 21.11
N GLU A 42 9.86 -6.70 20.68
CA GLU A 42 10.17 -5.46 21.40
C GLU A 42 9.03 -4.44 21.36
N ALA A 43 8.31 -4.34 20.24
CA ALA A 43 7.22 -3.38 20.08
C ALA A 43 5.91 -3.79 20.79
N ILE A 44 5.64 -5.10 20.91
CA ILE A 44 4.38 -5.63 21.46
C ILE A 44 4.08 -5.17 22.90
N PRO A 45 5.02 -5.20 23.86
CA PRO A 45 4.75 -4.79 25.24
C PRO A 45 4.23 -3.35 25.34
N ALA A 46 4.90 -2.40 24.67
CA ALA A 46 4.50 -0.99 24.69
C ALA A 46 3.08 -0.80 24.14
N LYS A 47 2.73 -1.51 23.06
CA LYS A 47 1.38 -1.47 22.47
C LYS A 47 0.32 -2.11 23.37
N ARG A 48 0.64 -3.19 24.09
CA ARG A 48 -0.25 -3.78 25.08
C ARG A 48 -0.53 -2.85 26.24
N GLU A 49 0.46 -2.12 26.73
CA GLU A 49 0.28 -1.11 27.77
C GLU A 49 -0.60 0.05 27.29
N LEU A 50 -0.40 0.51 26.05
CA LEU A 50 -1.30 1.51 25.45
C LEU A 50 -2.74 0.99 25.38
N LEU A 51 -2.94 -0.25 24.94
CA LEU A 51 -4.28 -0.86 24.89
C LEU A 51 -4.92 -0.97 26.28
N LYS A 52 -4.14 -1.28 27.33
CA LYS A 52 -4.66 -1.28 28.72
C LYS A 52 -5.15 0.10 29.14
N LYS A 53 -4.41 1.16 28.82
CA LYS A 53 -4.83 2.55 29.09
C LYS A 53 -6.12 2.89 28.35
N VAL A 54 -6.23 2.51 27.08
CA VAL A 54 -7.46 2.71 26.30
C VAL A 54 -8.63 1.92 26.90
N LYS A 55 -8.40 0.67 27.31
CA LYS A 55 -9.41 -0.17 27.98
C LYS A 55 -9.92 0.42 29.29
N ALA A 56 -9.10 1.18 30.02
CA ALA A 56 -9.54 1.91 31.22
C ALA A 56 -10.58 3.01 30.92
N HIS A 57 -10.71 3.42 29.67
CA HIS A 57 -11.68 4.40 29.19
C HIS A 57 -12.78 3.78 28.31
N SER A 58 -13.08 2.48 28.50
CA SER A 58 -14.03 1.71 27.69
C SER A 58 -15.45 2.28 27.65
N ASN A 59 -15.83 3.09 28.65
CA ASN A 59 -17.14 3.72 28.76
C ASN A 59 -17.23 5.08 28.04
N LYS A 60 -16.14 5.61 27.44
CA LYS A 60 -16.18 6.89 26.74
C LYS A 60 -16.73 6.73 25.31
N VAL A 61 -17.60 7.66 24.91
CA VAL A 61 -18.15 7.74 23.56
C VAL A 61 -17.07 8.27 22.60
N ILE A 62 -16.79 7.54 21.53
CA ILE A 62 -15.77 7.88 20.52
C ILE A 62 -16.35 8.46 19.21
N GLY A 63 -17.68 8.44 19.08
CA GLY A 63 -18.42 8.99 17.95
C GLY A 63 -19.92 8.69 18.06
N GLU A 64 -20.73 9.47 17.35
CA GLU A 64 -22.17 9.25 17.19
C GLU A 64 -22.44 8.50 15.89
N VAL A 65 -23.39 7.56 15.91
CA VAL A 65 -23.85 6.84 14.73
C VAL A 65 -25.23 7.38 14.34
N LYS A 66 -25.33 7.99 13.16
CA LYS A 66 -26.59 8.51 12.61
C LYS A 66 -27.20 7.55 11.60
N VAL A 67 -28.48 7.73 11.31
CA VAL A 67 -29.21 6.94 10.28
C VAL A 67 -28.55 7.06 8.90
N GLU A 68 -27.97 8.21 8.56
CA GLU A 68 -27.23 8.37 7.30
C GLU A 68 -25.99 7.46 7.21
N ASN A 69 -25.39 7.08 8.35
CA ASN A 69 -24.24 6.19 8.37
C ASN A 69 -24.64 4.72 8.19
N THR A 70 -25.86 4.34 8.56
CA THR A 70 -26.37 2.98 8.31
C THR A 70 -26.82 2.82 6.86
N LEU A 71 -27.31 3.89 6.23
CA LEU A 71 -27.73 3.89 4.82
C LEU A 71 -26.58 4.18 3.84
N GLY A 72 -25.67 5.09 4.18
CA GLY A 72 -24.54 5.52 3.35
C GLY A 72 -23.24 4.76 3.58
N GLY A 73 -23.27 3.75 4.45
CA GLY A 73 -22.12 2.93 4.84
C GLY A 73 -21.21 3.58 5.91
N MET A 74 -20.20 2.83 6.33
CA MET A 74 -19.35 3.18 7.49
C MET A 74 -18.27 4.24 7.21
N ARG A 75 -18.41 5.03 6.14
CA ARG A 75 -17.40 6.01 5.75
C ARG A 75 -17.30 7.12 6.81
N GLY A 76 -16.11 7.28 7.39
CA GLY A 76 -15.85 8.28 8.43
C GLY A 76 -16.26 7.86 9.85
N LEU A 77 -16.90 6.70 10.01
CA LEU A 77 -17.23 6.16 11.34
C LEU A 77 -15.98 5.56 12.00
N LYS A 78 -15.70 6.02 13.22
CA LYS A 78 -14.67 5.43 14.09
C LYS A 78 -15.26 4.22 14.83
N ALA A 79 -15.33 3.08 14.14
CA ALA A 79 -15.98 1.87 14.66
C ALA A 79 -15.03 0.68 14.87
N MET A 80 -13.77 0.79 14.44
CA MET A 80 -12.78 -0.29 14.51
C MET A 80 -11.41 0.26 14.96
N VAL A 81 -10.69 -0.53 15.75
CA VAL A 81 -9.29 -0.24 16.09
C VAL A 81 -8.41 -0.63 14.89
N TRP A 82 -7.61 0.31 14.40
CA TRP A 82 -6.68 0.08 13.30
C TRP A 82 -5.34 0.72 13.62
N GLU A 83 -4.27 -0.08 13.62
CA GLU A 83 -2.92 0.35 13.98
C GLU A 83 -2.05 0.64 12.75
N GLY A 84 -2.31 -0.01 11.61
CA GLY A 84 -1.43 0.03 10.44
C GLY A 84 -1.32 1.41 9.80
N SER A 85 -2.45 2.00 9.39
CA SER A 85 -2.47 3.29 8.71
C SER A 85 -3.79 4.03 8.93
N VAL A 86 -3.73 5.30 9.31
CA VAL A 86 -4.90 6.17 9.46
C VAL A 86 -4.85 7.25 8.38
N LEU A 87 -5.92 7.38 7.61
CA LEU A 87 -6.08 8.48 6.66
C LEU A 87 -6.80 9.63 7.35
N ASP A 88 -6.10 10.74 7.58
CA ASP A 88 -6.70 11.99 8.02
C ASP A 88 -7.03 12.87 6.80
N ALA A 89 -8.18 13.54 6.84
CA ALA A 89 -8.64 14.37 5.73
C ALA A 89 -7.77 15.62 5.49
N ASN A 90 -7.09 16.10 6.54
CA ASN A 90 -6.21 17.25 6.48
C ASN A 90 -4.74 16.80 6.39
N GLU A 91 -4.32 15.87 7.25
CA GLU A 91 -2.90 15.53 7.41
C GLU A 91 -2.43 14.40 6.50
N GLY A 92 -3.32 13.78 5.74
CA GLY A 92 -3.01 12.69 4.82
C GLY A 92 -2.85 11.34 5.52
N ILE A 93 -2.17 10.40 4.86
CA ILE A 93 -1.99 9.03 5.38
C ILE A 93 -0.86 9.02 6.41
N ARG A 94 -1.16 8.52 7.61
CA ARG A 94 -0.21 8.24 8.68
C ARG A 94 -0.06 6.74 8.90
N PHE A 95 1.16 6.22 8.84
CA PHE A 95 1.55 4.86 9.19
C PHE A 95 2.11 4.85 10.62
N HIS A 96 1.41 4.24 11.57
CA HIS A 96 1.78 4.28 13.00
C HIS A 96 2.09 5.71 13.53
N GLY A 97 1.30 6.71 13.10
CA GLY A 97 1.47 8.12 13.50
C GLY A 97 2.47 8.92 12.66
N ARG A 98 3.27 8.26 11.81
CA ARG A 98 4.24 8.87 10.89
C ARG A 98 3.60 9.10 9.53
N THR A 99 3.73 10.28 8.94
CA THR A 99 3.27 10.50 7.55
C THR A 99 4.15 9.73 6.56
N ILE A 100 3.72 9.57 5.32
CA ILE A 100 4.59 9.05 4.23
C ILE A 100 5.93 9.80 4.20
N LYS A 101 5.89 11.11 4.48
CA LYS A 101 7.04 12.02 4.51
C LYS A 101 7.96 11.87 5.74
N ASP A 102 7.44 11.24 6.80
CA ASP A 102 8.23 10.87 7.98
C ASP A 102 8.84 9.46 7.82
N CYS A 103 8.27 8.64 6.91
CA CYS A 103 8.82 7.36 6.50
C CYS A 103 9.82 7.49 5.32
N TYR A 104 9.77 8.59 4.56
CA TYR A 104 10.68 8.99 3.49
C TYR A 104 10.83 10.53 3.50
N GLY A 105 12.03 11.06 3.69
CA GLY A 105 12.30 12.46 4.06
C GLY A 105 11.51 13.59 3.38
N HIS A 106 11.13 14.56 4.23
CA HIS A 106 10.72 15.96 4.05
C HIS A 106 9.31 16.35 3.52
N ALA A 107 8.51 16.87 4.47
CA ALA A 107 7.58 18.02 4.52
C ALA A 107 6.28 18.12 3.67
N VAL A 108 5.16 17.91 4.40
CA VAL A 108 3.80 18.54 4.37
C VAL A 108 2.89 18.39 3.13
N LEU A 109 1.57 18.10 3.28
CA LEU A 109 0.45 18.84 2.63
C LEU A 109 -0.99 18.30 2.86
N ARG A 110 -1.95 19.25 2.78
CA ARG A 110 -3.43 19.20 2.86
C ARG A 110 -4.03 19.34 1.44
N LYS A 111 -3.90 18.32 0.58
CA LYS A 111 -3.98 18.44 -0.90
C LYS A 111 -4.63 17.23 -1.59
N PRO A 112 -4.80 17.26 -2.95
CA PRO A 112 -5.09 16.10 -3.79
C PRO A 112 -4.53 14.79 -3.24
N ASP A 113 -5.22 13.67 -3.49
CA ASP A 113 -4.86 12.35 -2.92
C ASP A 113 -3.33 12.17 -2.97
N PRO A 114 -2.65 12.06 -1.80
CA PRO A 114 -1.19 12.04 -1.78
C PRO A 114 -0.61 10.87 -2.58
N ARG A 115 -1.41 9.82 -2.80
CA ARG A 115 -1.07 8.69 -3.67
C ARG A 115 -1.13 9.07 -5.15
N PHE A 116 -2.09 9.90 -5.54
CA PHE A 116 -2.17 10.47 -6.89
C PHE A 116 -0.98 11.39 -7.13
N GLU A 117 -0.70 12.33 -6.21
CA GLU A 117 0.46 13.23 -6.32
C GLU A 117 1.77 12.45 -6.47
N ALA A 118 1.98 11.42 -5.64
CA ALA A 118 3.18 10.58 -5.73
C ALA A 118 3.34 9.88 -7.09
N LEU A 119 2.26 9.42 -7.72
CA LEU A 119 2.30 8.81 -9.06
C LEU A 119 2.52 9.86 -10.15
N MET A 120 1.93 11.05 -10.02
CA MET A 120 2.14 12.16 -10.95
C MET A 120 3.57 12.69 -10.89
N ASP A 121 4.16 12.80 -9.69
CA ASP A 121 5.56 13.19 -9.50
C ASP A 121 6.50 12.14 -10.09
N TYR A 122 6.22 10.85 -9.85
CA TYR A 122 6.98 9.74 -10.44
C TYR A 122 6.98 9.81 -11.98
N ALA A 123 5.81 10.07 -12.57
CA ALA A 123 5.63 10.17 -14.02
C ALA A 123 6.31 11.42 -14.59
N SER A 124 6.12 12.57 -13.96
CA SER A 124 6.67 13.86 -14.42
C SER A 124 8.20 13.93 -14.31
N ALA A 125 8.79 13.18 -13.38
CA ALA A 125 10.25 13.10 -13.21
C ALA A 125 10.95 12.26 -14.31
N ARG A 126 10.19 11.60 -15.18
CA ARG A 126 10.69 10.70 -16.23
C ARG A 126 10.32 11.24 -17.61
N PRO A 127 11.28 11.72 -18.42
CA PRO A 127 11.00 12.31 -19.72
C PRO A 127 10.16 11.41 -20.63
N GLU A 128 10.45 10.10 -20.63
CA GLU A 128 9.75 9.11 -21.44
C GLU A 128 8.26 8.98 -21.10
N ILE A 129 7.90 9.16 -19.82
CA ILE A 129 6.50 9.12 -19.37
C ILE A 129 5.85 10.49 -19.55
N ALA A 130 6.59 11.57 -19.29
CA ALA A 130 6.10 12.93 -19.42
C ALA A 130 5.70 13.28 -20.87
N GLU A 131 6.35 12.65 -21.85
CA GLU A 131 6.03 12.76 -23.28
C GLU A 131 4.89 11.83 -23.74
N ASP A 132 4.45 10.89 -22.90
CA ASP A 132 3.37 9.95 -23.23
C ASP A 132 2.03 10.70 -23.44
N PRO A 133 1.37 10.58 -24.61
CA PRO A 133 0.13 11.31 -24.90
C PRO A 133 -1.01 10.99 -23.93
N VAL A 134 -1.07 9.75 -23.43
CA VAL A 134 -2.08 9.32 -22.46
C VAL A 134 -1.79 9.94 -21.10
N PHE A 135 -0.51 10.02 -20.70
CA PHE A 135 -0.12 10.69 -19.46
C PHE A 135 -0.42 12.20 -19.51
N GLN A 136 -0.12 12.86 -20.62
CA GLN A 136 -0.43 14.28 -20.82
C GLN A 136 -1.93 14.54 -20.74
N LEU A 137 -2.75 13.65 -21.32
CA LEU A 137 -4.21 13.73 -21.21
C LEU A 137 -4.68 13.58 -19.75
N VAL A 138 -4.14 12.62 -19.00
CA VAL A 138 -4.45 12.43 -17.58
C VAL A 138 -4.06 13.66 -16.77
N LYS A 139 -2.86 14.21 -17.00
CA LYS A 139 -2.37 15.43 -16.35
C LYS A 139 -3.30 16.62 -16.62
N LEU A 140 -3.59 16.90 -17.88
CA LEU A 140 -4.48 17.99 -18.28
C LEU A 140 -5.89 17.82 -17.68
N ASN A 141 -6.43 16.60 -17.73
CA ASN A 141 -7.73 16.31 -17.12
C ASN A 141 -7.72 16.52 -15.61
N SER A 142 -6.63 16.19 -14.92
CA SER A 142 -6.49 16.40 -13.47
C SER A 142 -6.46 17.89 -13.07
N GLU A 143 -6.03 18.77 -13.97
CA GLU A 143 -6.00 20.22 -13.77
C GLU A 143 -7.36 20.86 -14.10
N LEU A 144 -8.00 20.43 -15.20
CA LEU A 144 -9.25 21.03 -15.69
C LEU A 144 -10.52 20.47 -15.02
N ALA A 145 -10.60 19.16 -14.82
CA ALA A 145 -11.81 18.51 -14.32
C ALA A 145 -12.26 19.05 -12.94
N PRO A 146 -11.36 19.35 -11.97
CA PRO A 146 -11.79 19.89 -10.69
C PRO A 146 -12.52 21.23 -10.81
N GLU A 147 -12.10 22.11 -11.73
CA GLU A 147 -12.77 23.40 -11.95
C GLU A 147 -14.17 23.22 -12.55
N VAL A 148 -14.30 22.34 -13.54
CA VAL A 148 -15.58 22.01 -14.17
C VAL A 148 -16.54 21.39 -13.14
N LEU A 149 -16.03 20.45 -12.33
CA LEU A 149 -16.82 19.80 -11.27
C LEU A 149 -17.27 20.77 -10.19
N LYS A 150 -16.42 21.75 -9.83
CA LYS A 150 -16.79 22.84 -8.90
C LYS A 150 -17.91 23.70 -9.48
N LYS A 151 -17.81 24.10 -10.75
CA LYS A 151 -18.84 24.90 -11.44
C LYS A 151 -20.18 24.15 -11.57
N HIS A 152 -20.13 22.85 -11.81
CA HIS A 152 -21.32 22.00 -11.93
C HIS A 152 -22.04 21.74 -10.58
N GLY A 153 -21.35 21.88 -9.45
CA GLY A 153 -21.96 21.92 -8.11
C GLY A 153 -22.52 20.61 -7.55
N LYS A 154 -22.59 19.52 -8.33
CA LYS A 154 -23.07 18.21 -7.83
C LYS A 154 -22.04 17.40 -7.04
N THR A 155 -20.76 17.73 -7.18
CA THR A 155 -19.67 16.94 -6.61
C THR A 155 -19.21 17.52 -5.26
N LYS A 156 -19.24 16.68 -4.21
CA LYS A 156 -18.75 17.05 -2.87
C LYS A 156 -17.23 17.16 -2.80
N ASN A 157 -16.50 16.34 -3.56
CA ASN A 157 -15.03 16.37 -3.65
C ASN A 157 -14.58 16.31 -5.13
N PRO A 158 -14.07 17.42 -5.70
CA PRO A 158 -13.74 17.52 -7.12
C PRO A 158 -12.32 17.04 -7.46
N TYR A 159 -11.53 16.58 -6.49
CA TYR A 159 -10.13 16.23 -6.71
C TYR A 159 -9.93 14.76 -7.14
N PRO A 160 -8.90 14.48 -7.97
CA PRO A 160 -8.60 13.13 -8.43
C PRO A 160 -8.08 12.23 -7.30
N ASN A 161 -8.18 10.93 -7.52
CA ASN A 161 -7.67 9.89 -6.62
C ASN A 161 -6.56 9.07 -7.32
N VAL A 162 -5.92 8.16 -6.57
CA VAL A 162 -4.85 7.30 -7.10
C VAL A 162 -5.24 6.56 -8.40
N ASP A 163 -6.49 6.10 -8.49
CA ASP A 163 -6.99 5.31 -9.62
C ASP A 163 -7.03 6.11 -10.92
N SER A 164 -7.04 7.44 -10.82
CA SER A 164 -6.99 8.36 -11.96
C SER A 164 -5.60 8.40 -12.63
N SER A 165 -4.56 7.88 -12.00
CA SER A 165 -3.15 7.95 -12.48
C SER A 165 -2.44 6.61 -12.58
N SER A 166 -2.84 5.60 -11.79
CA SER A 166 -2.16 4.30 -11.79
C SER A 166 -2.25 3.56 -13.13
N GLY A 167 -3.39 3.65 -13.80
CA GLY A 167 -3.65 2.92 -15.05
C GLY A 167 -2.75 3.37 -16.20
N VAL A 168 -2.42 4.66 -16.30
CA VAL A 168 -1.57 5.18 -17.38
C VAL A 168 -0.12 4.74 -17.21
N LEU A 169 0.36 4.63 -15.97
CA LEU A 169 1.69 4.10 -15.69
C LEU A 169 1.82 2.63 -16.07
N PHE A 170 0.81 1.81 -15.75
CA PHE A 170 0.78 0.41 -16.21
C PHE A 170 0.82 0.32 -17.74
N HIS A 171 -0.01 1.14 -18.40
CA HIS A 171 -0.09 1.15 -19.85
C HIS A 171 1.22 1.57 -20.51
N HIS A 172 1.88 2.60 -19.98
CA HIS A 172 3.18 3.07 -20.48
C HIS A 172 4.26 1.97 -20.42
N TYR A 173 4.29 1.20 -19.33
CA TYR A 173 5.24 0.09 -19.16
C TYR A 173 4.84 -1.21 -19.86
N GLY A 174 3.82 -1.19 -20.73
CA GLY A 174 3.42 -2.34 -21.54
C GLY A 174 2.43 -3.29 -20.86
N PHE A 175 1.86 -2.92 -19.71
CA PHE A 175 0.80 -3.68 -19.05
C PHE A 175 -0.56 -3.14 -19.48
N HIS A 176 -1.09 -3.67 -20.58
CA HIS A 176 -2.30 -3.15 -21.23
C HIS A 176 -3.57 -3.89 -20.81
N GLU A 177 -3.45 -5.06 -20.16
CA GLU A 177 -4.58 -5.88 -19.75
C GLU A 177 -5.22 -5.31 -18.47
N THR A 178 -6.10 -4.33 -18.66
CA THR A 178 -6.79 -3.60 -17.59
C THR A 178 -7.52 -4.49 -16.59
N LEU A 179 -8.00 -5.67 -17.01
CA LEU A 179 -8.63 -6.67 -16.12
C LEU A 179 -7.69 -7.14 -15.00
N TYR A 180 -6.38 -7.14 -15.22
CA TYR A 180 -5.40 -7.59 -14.22
C TYR A 180 -4.90 -6.46 -13.31
N TYR A 181 -5.33 -5.20 -13.52
CA TYR A 181 -4.97 -4.09 -12.62
C TYR A 181 -5.46 -4.36 -11.19
N THR A 182 -6.63 -5.01 -11.06
CA THR A 182 -7.16 -5.40 -9.75
C THR A 182 -6.30 -6.48 -9.08
N ALA A 183 -5.62 -7.33 -9.84
CA ALA A 183 -4.73 -8.35 -9.28
C ALA A 183 -3.48 -7.70 -8.67
N THR A 184 -2.86 -6.73 -9.36
CA THR A 184 -1.72 -5.98 -8.80
C THR A 184 -2.13 -5.15 -7.58
N PHE A 185 -3.35 -4.60 -7.61
CA PHE A 185 -3.94 -3.95 -6.44
C PHE A 185 -4.13 -4.91 -5.26
N GLY A 186 -4.59 -6.14 -5.50
CA GLY A 186 -4.74 -7.18 -4.49
C GLY A 186 -3.41 -7.55 -3.81
N VAL A 187 -2.34 -7.70 -4.61
CA VAL A 187 -0.98 -7.97 -4.10
C VAL A 187 -0.50 -6.83 -3.21
N SER A 188 -0.61 -5.58 -3.68
CA SER A 188 -0.24 -4.38 -2.90
C SER A 188 -1.09 -4.27 -1.62
N ARG A 189 -2.40 -4.47 -1.75
CA ARG A 189 -3.34 -4.36 -0.65
C ARG A 189 -3.05 -5.39 0.43
N GLY A 190 -2.60 -6.60 0.11
CA GLY A 190 -2.28 -7.65 1.08
C GLY A 190 -1.35 -7.19 2.21
N LEU A 191 -0.41 -6.29 1.92
CA LEU A 191 0.56 -5.79 2.90
C LEU A 191 -0.11 -5.12 4.13
N GLY A 192 -1.17 -4.35 3.93
CA GLY A 192 -1.84 -3.60 4.99
C GLY A 192 -2.66 -4.47 5.94
N PRO A 193 -3.70 -5.18 5.48
CA PRO A 193 -4.53 -6.06 6.30
C PRO A 193 -3.74 -7.20 6.94
N LEU A 194 -2.72 -7.76 6.28
CA LEU A 194 -1.89 -8.79 6.92
C LEU A 194 -1.07 -8.21 8.08
N ALA A 195 -0.52 -7.00 7.93
CA ALA A 195 0.14 -6.32 9.04
C ALA A 195 -0.82 -6.03 10.20
N GLN A 196 -2.04 -5.59 9.91
CA GLN A 196 -3.07 -5.40 10.94
C GLN A 196 -3.44 -6.73 11.61
N LEU A 197 -3.59 -7.81 10.84
CA LEU A 197 -3.95 -9.13 11.37
C LEU A 197 -2.93 -9.63 12.39
N ILE A 198 -1.63 -9.37 12.17
CA ILE A 198 -0.57 -9.66 13.14
C ILE A 198 -0.82 -8.90 14.44
N TRP A 199 -1.13 -7.60 14.37
CA TRP A 199 -1.44 -6.79 15.54
C TRP A 199 -2.71 -7.23 16.26
N ASP A 200 -3.76 -7.62 15.53
CA ASP A 200 -5.00 -8.09 16.13
C ASP A 200 -4.76 -9.33 16.99
N ARG A 201 -3.86 -10.23 16.56
CA ARG A 201 -3.45 -11.41 17.34
C ARG A 201 -2.53 -11.03 18.49
N ALA A 202 -1.56 -10.15 18.25
CA ALA A 202 -0.64 -9.70 19.29
C ALA A 202 -1.35 -8.97 20.45
N LEU A 203 -2.41 -8.23 20.13
CA LEU A 203 -3.24 -7.47 21.07
C LEU A 203 -4.41 -8.27 21.65
N GLY A 204 -4.71 -9.46 21.09
CA GLY A 204 -5.83 -10.29 21.53
C GLY A 204 -7.18 -9.60 21.33
N LEU A 205 -7.38 -8.97 20.17
CA LEU A 205 -8.65 -8.30 19.86
C LEU A 205 -9.79 -9.33 19.75
N PRO A 206 -11.00 -8.99 20.23
CA PRO A 206 -12.16 -9.88 20.20
C PRO A 206 -12.69 -10.07 18.77
N ILE A 207 -13.62 -11.01 18.62
CA ILE A 207 -14.37 -11.19 17.38
C ILE A 207 -15.17 -9.94 17.03
N GLU A 208 -15.14 -9.54 15.75
CA GLU A 208 -16.02 -8.51 15.22
C GLU A 208 -17.42 -9.09 14.99
N ARG A 209 -18.42 -8.59 15.71
CA ARG A 209 -19.81 -9.05 15.63
C ARG A 209 -20.80 -7.89 15.79
N PRO A 210 -20.94 -7.02 14.77
CA PRO A 210 -21.90 -5.92 14.84
C PRO A 210 -23.35 -6.43 14.86
N LYS A 211 -24.26 -5.62 15.41
CA LYS A 211 -25.70 -5.88 15.37
C LYS A 211 -26.30 -5.23 14.13
N SER A 212 -27.10 -5.98 13.38
CA SER A 212 -27.86 -5.45 12.24
C SER A 212 -29.24 -4.94 12.68
N ILE A 213 -29.82 -4.05 11.88
CA ILE A 213 -31.18 -3.55 12.02
C ILE A 213 -31.78 -3.37 10.61
N ASN A 214 -33.08 -3.64 10.46
CA ASN A 214 -33.80 -3.44 9.20
C ASN A 214 -34.33 -2.00 9.09
N LEU A 215 -34.86 -1.63 7.91
CA LEU A 215 -35.38 -0.28 7.67
C LEU A 215 -36.53 0.09 8.61
N GLU A 216 -37.46 -0.82 8.87
CA GLU A 216 -38.55 -0.60 9.84
C GLU A 216 -38.02 -0.35 11.25
N GLY A 217 -37.00 -1.10 11.68
CA GLY A 217 -36.35 -0.91 12.97
C GLY A 217 -35.64 0.43 13.07
N LEU A 218 -34.99 0.88 11.99
CA LEU A 218 -34.38 2.21 11.92
C LEU A 218 -35.43 3.32 12.01
N LEU A 219 -36.55 3.18 11.28
CA LEU A 219 -37.64 4.16 11.31
C LEU A 219 -38.23 4.27 12.71
N LYS A 220 -38.54 3.13 13.34
CA LYS A 220 -39.07 3.08 14.70
C LYS A 220 -38.12 3.75 15.70
N GLN A 221 -36.80 3.54 15.58
CA GLN A 221 -35.82 4.21 16.44
C GLN A 221 -35.72 5.71 16.19
N ALA A 222 -35.84 6.15 14.94
CA ALA A 222 -35.82 7.57 14.59
C ALA A 222 -37.06 8.33 15.09
N GLU A 223 -38.23 7.67 15.07
CA GLU A 223 -39.51 8.24 15.53
C GLU A 223 -39.70 8.17 17.05
N SER A 224 -38.88 7.39 17.77
CA SER A 224 -38.96 7.25 19.24
C SER A 224 -37.94 8.11 20.00
N ALA A 225 -37.14 8.93 19.29
CA ALA A 225 -36.20 9.91 19.85
C ALA A 225 -36.83 11.31 19.87
#